data_AF-A0A2U1K8T7-F1
#
_entry.id   AF-A0A2U1K8T7-F1
#
_cell.length_a   1.000
_cell.length_b   1.000
_cell.length_c   1.000
_cell.angle_alpha   90.00
_cell.angle_beta   90.00
_cell.angle_gamma   90.00
#
_symmetry.space_group_name_H-M   'P 1'
#
loop_
_entity.id
_entity.type
_entity.pdbx_description
1 polymer ?
#
loop_
_entity_poly.entity_id
_entity_poly.type
_entity_poly.pdbx_seq_one_letter_code
_entity_poly.pdbx_strand_id
1 'polypeptide(L)'
;MEVVDVLKSKGVKMVPFKLNYTVESAQGILNVTMDVDMLAHFDNWQRSGKDNEYEAQDQWPTELRRARVIPAVDYVQALALTMAYQSVTDHHKQRPPIDDLVTGDTIPNPPKAMIPPRILRGSTRKDHN
;
A
#
# COMPACT_ATOMS: atom_id res chain seq x y z
N MET A 1 -29.10 -4.31 -0.27
CA MET A 1 -28.89 -3.24 -1.28
C MET A 1 -27.41 -3.29 -1.63
N GLU A 2 -27.06 -3.59 -2.88
CA GLU A 2 -25.65 -3.64 -3.27
C GLU A 2 -25.05 -2.24 -3.32
N VAL A 3 -23.76 -2.12 -3.01
CA VAL A 3 -23.03 -0.83 -2.99
C VAL A 3 -23.16 -0.08 -4.32
N VAL A 4 -23.23 -0.82 -5.43
CA VAL A 4 -23.43 -0.28 -6.79
C VAL A 4 -24.76 0.48 -6.91
N ASP A 5 -25.84 -0.04 -6.32
CA ASP A 5 -27.17 0.58 -6.38
C ASP A 5 -27.20 1.88 -5.57
N VAL A 6 -26.50 1.92 -4.43
CA VAL A 6 -26.36 3.12 -3.60
C VAL A 6 -25.62 4.20 -4.37
N LEU A 7 -24.49 3.87 -5.00
CA LEU A 7 -23.70 4.83 -5.77
C LEU A 7 -24.46 5.36 -6.98
N LYS A 8 -25.20 4.50 -7.68
CA LYS A 8 -26.07 4.90 -8.79
C LYS A 8 -27.18 5.85 -8.34
N SER A 9 -27.79 5.60 -7.17
CA SER A 9 -28.82 6.49 -6.59
C SER A 9 -28.27 7.87 -6.17
N LYS A 10 -26.95 7.96 -5.92
CA LYS A 10 -26.24 9.20 -5.60
C LYS A 10 -25.76 9.97 -6.84
N GLY A 11 -26.10 9.51 -8.04
CA GLY A 11 -25.74 10.18 -9.30
C GLY A 11 -24.36 9.82 -9.83
N VAL A 12 -23.69 8.81 -9.26
CA VAL A 12 -22.39 8.33 -9.77
C VAL A 12 -22.60 7.54 -11.06
N LYS A 13 -21.84 7.91 -12.10
CA LYS A 13 -21.88 7.25 -13.41
C LYS A 13 -21.10 5.93 -13.37
N MET A 14 -21.84 4.82 -13.32
CA MET A 14 -21.27 3.48 -13.35
C MET A 14 -21.01 3.06 -14.80
N VAL A 15 -19.73 2.97 -15.21
CA VAL A 15 -19.33 2.50 -16.54
C VAL A 15 -18.93 1.03 -16.44
N PRO A 16 -19.66 0.09 -17.10
CA PRO A 16 -19.28 -1.31 -17.10
C PRO A 16 -18.01 -1.52 -17.94
N PHE A 17 -17.08 -2.30 -17.42
CA PHE A 17 -15.87 -2.72 -18.13
C PHE A 17 -15.61 -4.20 -17.89
N LYS A 18 -14.89 -4.84 -18.82
CA LYS A 18 -14.56 -6.26 -18.75
C LYS A 18 -13.09 -6.43 -18.38
N LEU A 19 -12.81 -7.11 -17.27
CA LEU A 19 -11.46 -7.46 -16.86
C LEU A 19 -10.98 -8.65 -17.71
N ASN A 20 -10.11 -8.42 -18.68
CA ASN A 20 -9.65 -9.43 -19.64
C ASN A 20 -8.32 -10.11 -19.26
N TYR A 21 -8.02 -10.27 -17.97
CA TYR A 21 -6.83 -10.99 -17.52
C TYR A 21 -7.17 -11.85 -16.28
N THR A 22 -6.67 -13.09 -16.25
CA THR A 22 -6.65 -13.94 -15.07
C THR A 22 -5.48 -13.50 -14.18
N VAL A 23 -5.80 -12.94 -13.02
CA VAL A 23 -4.93 -12.06 -12.23
C VAL A 23 -3.94 -12.80 -11.31
N GLU A 24 -3.85 -14.13 -11.35
CA GLU A 24 -3.01 -14.86 -10.38
C GLU A 24 -1.52 -14.54 -10.51
N SER A 25 -0.98 -14.47 -11.72
CA SER A 25 0.45 -14.16 -11.93
C SER A 25 0.78 -12.70 -11.64
N ALA A 26 -0.05 -11.77 -12.12
CA ALA A 26 0.13 -10.33 -11.89
C ALA A 26 0.00 -9.95 -10.40
N GLN A 27 -0.96 -10.55 -9.68
CA GLN A 27 -1.13 -10.30 -8.25
C GLN A 27 0.05 -10.86 -7.45
N GLY A 28 0.54 -12.05 -7.79
CA GLY A 28 1.71 -12.64 -7.11
C GLY A 28 2.97 -11.78 -7.25
N ILE A 29 3.24 -11.28 -8.45
CA ILE A 29 4.38 -10.38 -8.72
C ILE A 29 4.25 -9.07 -7.94
N LEU A 30 3.05 -8.48 -7.93
CA LEU A 30 2.78 -7.24 -7.21
C LEU A 30 2.94 -7.44 -5.69
N ASN A 31 2.43 -8.54 -5.13
CA ASN A 31 2.55 -8.82 -3.71
C ASN A 31 4.02 -8.88 -3.29
N VAL A 32 4.87 -9.63 -4.02
CA VAL A 32 6.30 -9.74 -3.69
C VAL A 32 7.01 -8.39 -3.75
N THR A 33 6.78 -7.61 -4.80
CA THR A 33 7.47 -6.31 -4.97
C THR A 33 6.99 -5.29 -3.95
N MET A 34 5.68 -5.21 -3.70
CA MET A 34 5.10 -4.31 -2.70
C MET A 34 5.52 -4.67 -1.27
N ASP A 35 5.55 -5.96 -0.92
CA ASP A 35 5.94 -6.42 0.43
C ASP A 35 7.38 -6.03 0.76
N VAL A 36 8.30 -6.20 -0.20
CA VAL A 36 9.72 -5.81 -0.05
C VAL A 36 9.88 -4.30 0.02
N ASP A 37 9.18 -3.53 -0.82
CA ASP A 37 9.23 -2.06 -0.80
C ASP A 37 8.67 -1.50 0.51
N MET A 38 7.58 -2.08 1.00
CA MET A 38 6.98 -1.76 2.29
C MET A 38 7.94 -2.10 3.44
N LEU A 39 8.56 -3.27 3.41
CA LEU A 39 9.58 -3.65 4.40
C LEU A 39 10.76 -2.68 4.40
N ALA A 40 11.27 -2.29 3.24
CA ALA A 40 12.36 -1.34 3.15
C ALA A 40 12.01 0.01 3.81
N HIS A 41 10.76 0.46 3.67
CA HIS A 41 10.26 1.67 4.33
C HIS A 41 10.21 1.53 5.87
N PHE A 42 9.82 0.36 6.38
CA PHE A 42 9.66 0.11 7.81
C PHE A 42 10.83 -0.62 8.47
N ASP A 43 11.98 -0.78 7.79
CA ASP A 43 13.12 -1.56 8.29
C ASP A 43 13.61 -1.05 9.65
N ASN A 44 13.69 0.26 9.83
CA ASN A 44 14.11 0.85 11.10
C ASN A 44 13.11 0.57 12.24
N TRP A 45 11.81 0.53 11.94
CA TRP A 45 10.78 0.20 12.93
C TRP A 45 10.99 -1.21 13.49
N GLN A 46 11.23 -2.19 12.60
CA GLN A 46 11.52 -3.56 12.99
C GLN A 46 12.89 -3.74 13.66
N ARG A 47 13.95 -3.10 13.15
CA ARG A 47 15.29 -3.20 13.76
C ARG A 47 15.35 -2.60 15.17
N SER A 48 14.52 -1.59 15.43
CA SER A 48 14.39 -0.99 16.76
C SER A 48 13.54 -1.80 17.73
N GLY A 49 12.99 -2.94 17.30
CA GLY A 49 12.14 -3.82 18.12
C GLY A 49 10.75 -3.26 18.45
N LYS A 50 10.40 -2.10 17.88
CA LYS A 50 9.11 -1.41 18.12
C LYS A 50 7.93 -2.13 17.47
N ASP A 51 8.20 -3.01 16.51
CA ASP A 51 7.18 -3.89 15.94
C ASP A 51 6.66 -4.90 16.96
N ASN A 52 7.44 -5.26 17.99
CA ASN A 52 7.01 -6.16 19.07
C ASN A 52 6.04 -5.50 20.06
N GLU A 53 6.09 -4.16 20.16
CA GLU A 53 5.20 -3.38 21.03
C GLU A 53 3.89 -3.00 20.33
N TYR A 54 3.77 -3.29 19.03
CA TYR A 54 2.59 -2.94 18.25
C TYR A 54 1.38 -3.76 18.71
N GLU A 55 0.23 -3.10 18.84
CA GLU A 55 -1.00 -3.69 19.39
C GLU A 55 -1.56 -4.85 18.56
N ALA A 56 -1.44 -4.79 17.24
CA ALA A 56 -1.96 -5.81 16.31
C ALA A 56 -0.82 -6.63 15.67
N GLN A 57 -0.29 -7.61 16.42
CA GLN A 57 0.83 -8.44 15.98
C GLN A 57 0.55 -9.32 14.75
N ASP A 58 -0.71 -9.65 14.52
CA ASP A 58 -1.21 -10.46 13.40
C ASP A 58 -1.33 -9.68 12.08
N GLN A 59 -1.07 -8.36 12.10
CA GLN A 59 -1.16 -7.47 10.94
C GLN A 59 0.24 -7.13 10.40
N TRP A 60 0.60 -5.83 10.43
CA TRP A 60 1.85 -5.28 9.90
C TRP A 60 3.11 -6.01 10.38
N PRO A 61 3.29 -6.36 11.67
CA PRO A 61 4.51 -7.03 12.11
C PRO A 61 4.71 -8.38 11.43
N THR A 62 3.64 -9.19 11.28
CA THR A 62 3.71 -10.51 10.66
C THR A 62 4.01 -10.42 9.16
N GLU A 63 3.33 -9.53 8.44
CA GLU A 63 3.54 -9.35 6.99
C GLU A 63 4.96 -8.82 6.69
N LEU A 64 5.45 -7.85 7.46
CA LEU A 64 6.82 -7.33 7.27
C LEU A 64 7.89 -8.37 7.63
N ARG A 65 7.65 -9.23 8.63
CA ARG A 65 8.56 -10.34 8.95
C ARG A 65 8.56 -11.39 7.85
N ARG A 66 7.41 -11.66 7.21
CA ARG A 66 7.34 -12.53 6.02
C ARG A 66 8.14 -11.94 4.86
N ALA A 67 8.07 -10.63 4.63
CA ALA A 67 8.86 -9.99 3.58
C ALA A 67 10.38 -10.14 3.77
N ARG A 68 10.88 -10.27 5.02
CA ARG A 68 12.32 -10.43 5.30
C ARG A 68 12.93 -11.72 4.78
N VAL A 69 12.13 -12.76 4.56
CA VAL A 69 12.63 -14.04 4.04
C VAL A 69 12.72 -14.06 2.52
N ILE A 70 12.31 -12.99 1.83
CA ILE A 70 12.41 -12.87 0.38
C ILE A 70 13.87 -12.58 -0.01
N PRO A 71 14.51 -13.45 -0.82
CA PRO A 71 15.87 -13.21 -1.30
C PRO A 71 15.95 -12.02 -2.26
N ALA A 72 17.09 -11.31 -2.25
CA ALA A 72 17.34 -10.22 -3.18
C ALA A 72 17.25 -10.66 -4.66
N VAL A 73 17.70 -11.89 -4.96
CA VAL A 73 17.63 -12.49 -6.30
C VAL A 73 16.18 -12.64 -6.77
N ASP A 74 15.27 -13.04 -5.89
CA ASP A 74 13.85 -13.22 -6.23
C ASP A 74 13.15 -11.87 -6.41
N TYR A 75 13.49 -10.88 -5.58
CA TYR A 75 12.99 -9.50 -5.75
C TYR A 75 13.43 -8.89 -7.08
N VAL A 76 14.70 -9.03 -7.47
CA VAL A 76 15.21 -8.52 -8.76
C VAL A 76 14.52 -9.22 -9.94
N GLN A 77 14.30 -10.54 -9.84
CA GLN A 77 13.54 -11.28 -10.85
C GLN A 77 12.08 -10.81 -10.93
N ALA A 78 11.43 -10.57 -9.79
CA ALA A 78 10.07 -10.06 -9.73
C ALA A 78 9.95 -8.65 -10.34
N LEU A 79 10.92 -7.76 -10.11
CA LEU A 79 10.98 -6.45 -10.76
C LEU A 79 11.12 -6.58 -12.29
N ALA A 80 12.03 -7.43 -12.76
CA ALA A 80 12.21 -7.66 -14.20
C ALA A 80 10.92 -8.22 -14.84
N LEU A 81 10.25 -9.15 -14.16
CA LEU A 81 8.98 -9.71 -14.60
C LEU A 81 7.85 -8.66 -14.60
N THR A 82 7.82 -7.77 -13.62
CA THR A 82 6.89 -6.63 -13.57
C THR A 82 7.08 -5.74 -14.80
N MET A 83 8.32 -5.38 -15.12
CA MET A 83 8.64 -4.55 -16.29
C MET A 83 8.24 -5.25 -17.59
N ALA A 84 8.58 -6.53 -17.75
CA ALA A 84 8.20 -7.32 -18.91
C ALA A 84 6.67 -7.39 -19.06
N TYR A 85 5.96 -7.71 -17.98
CA TYR A 85 4.50 -7.76 -17.97
C TYR A 85 3.88 -6.41 -18.37
N GLN A 86 4.33 -5.30 -17.79
CA GLN A 86 3.83 -3.96 -18.16
C GLN A 86 4.10 -3.64 -19.63
N SER A 87 5.27 -4.00 -20.16
CA SER A 87 5.65 -3.73 -21.56
C SER A 87 4.82 -4.49 -22.58
N VAL A 88 4.41 -5.73 -22.26
CA VAL A 88 3.66 -6.59 -23.20
C VAL A 88 2.15 -6.40 -23.09
N THR A 89 1.66 -5.98 -21.93
CA THR A 89 0.22 -5.88 -21.67
C THR A 89 -0.30 -4.45 -21.71
N ASP A 90 0.57 -3.45 -21.59
CA ASP A 90 0.16 -2.05 -21.35
C ASP A 90 -0.83 -1.96 -20.17
N HIS A 91 -0.68 -2.82 -19.16
CA HIS A 91 -1.66 -2.96 -18.07
C HIS A 91 -1.97 -1.64 -17.37
N HIS A 92 -0.96 -0.78 -17.18
CA HIS A 92 -1.14 0.56 -16.62
C HIS A 92 -2.10 1.48 -17.42
N LYS A 93 -2.31 1.23 -18.72
CA LYS A 93 -3.25 1.98 -19.59
C LYS A 93 -4.67 1.40 -19.57
N GLN A 94 -4.87 0.19 -19.07
CA GLN A 94 -6.17 -0.49 -19.01
C GLN A 94 -6.98 -0.12 -17.76
N ARG A 95 -6.52 0.86 -16.98
CA ARG A 95 -7.28 1.40 -15.86
C ARG A 95 -8.59 2.00 -16.39
N PRO A 96 -9.74 1.78 -15.72
CA PRO A 96 -10.96 2.52 -16.06
C PRO A 96 -10.64 4.02 -16.10
N PRO A 97 -11.19 4.79 -17.05
CA PRO A 97 -11.01 6.24 -17.06
C PRO A 97 -11.32 6.81 -15.67
N ILE A 98 -10.36 7.51 -15.06
CA ILE A 98 -10.51 8.19 -13.75
C ILE A 98 -11.34 9.50 -13.92
N ASP A 99 -11.96 9.72 -15.08
CA ASP A 99 -12.52 11.02 -15.47
C ASP A 99 -13.88 11.40 -14.87
N ASP A 100 -14.43 10.64 -13.91
CA ASP A 100 -15.73 10.97 -13.28
C ASP A 100 -15.67 11.07 -11.74
N LEU A 101 -14.51 11.36 -11.13
CA LEU A 101 -14.50 12.08 -9.85
C LEU A 101 -14.68 13.56 -10.15
N VAL A 102 -15.95 13.96 -10.34
CA VAL A 102 -16.50 15.32 -10.32
C VAL A 102 -15.47 16.43 -10.53
N THR A 103 -15.46 17.00 -11.73
CA THR A 103 -14.95 18.36 -11.99
C THR A 103 -15.57 19.35 -11.00
N GLY A 104 -14.86 19.62 -9.92
CA GLY A 104 -15.32 20.44 -8.79
C GLY A 104 -14.63 20.10 -7.48
N ASP A 105 -14.16 18.86 -7.31
CA ASP A 105 -13.41 18.47 -6.12
C ASP A 105 -11.93 18.84 -6.31
N THR A 106 -11.55 20.05 -5.89
CA THR A 106 -10.15 20.30 -5.57
C THR A 106 -9.75 19.28 -4.50
N ILE A 107 -8.98 18.24 -4.85
CA ILE A 107 -8.22 17.49 -3.86
C ILE A 107 -7.41 18.57 -3.14
N PRO A 108 -7.69 18.90 -1.88
CA PRO A 108 -6.84 19.82 -1.18
C PRO A 108 -5.48 19.14 -1.17
N ASN A 109 -4.48 19.83 -1.72
CA ASN A 109 -3.06 19.62 -1.45
C ASN A 109 -2.93 18.96 -0.05
N PRO A 110 -2.30 17.78 0.08
CA PRO A 110 -2.40 16.91 1.25
C PRO A 110 -2.48 17.71 2.52
N PRO A 111 -3.38 17.38 3.47
CA PRO A 111 -3.56 18.18 4.66
C PRO A 111 -2.18 18.53 5.20
N LYS A 112 -1.94 19.83 5.41
CA LYS A 112 -0.94 20.30 6.38
C LYS A 112 -1.40 19.81 7.75
N ALA A 113 -1.54 18.50 7.94
CA ALA A 113 -1.17 17.92 9.20
C ALA A 113 0.31 18.27 9.32
N MET A 114 0.59 19.39 9.99
CA MET A 114 1.84 19.52 10.69
C MET A 114 1.84 18.32 11.61
N ILE A 115 2.45 17.22 11.14
CA ILE A 115 2.78 16.10 12.01
C ILE A 115 3.63 16.78 13.07
N PRO A 116 3.12 16.95 14.30
CA PRO A 116 3.90 17.63 15.31
C PRO A 116 5.22 16.86 15.38
N PRO A 117 6.39 17.54 15.42
CA PRO A 117 7.64 16.86 15.67
C PRO A 117 7.38 15.92 16.85
N ARG A 118 7.60 14.62 16.65
CA ARG A 118 7.43 13.64 17.72
C ARG A 118 8.32 14.13 18.84
N ILE A 119 7.73 14.73 19.88
CA ILE A 119 8.46 15.14 21.06
C ILE A 119 8.97 13.83 21.63
N LEU A 120 10.25 13.55 21.40
CA LEU A 120 10.99 12.56 22.17
C LEU A 120 11.02 13.13 23.59
N ARG A 121 9.96 12.85 24.35
CA ARG A 121 9.93 13.17 25.77
C ARG A 121 11.02 12.29 26.37
N GLY A 122 12.19 12.90 26.56
CA GLY A 122 13.32 12.26 27.20
C GLY A 122 12.82 11.59 28.48
N SER A 123 13.26 10.34 28.65
CA SER A 123 13.10 9.59 29.88
C SER A 123 13.43 10.47 31.07
N THR A 124 12.41 11.02 31.73
CA THR A 124 12.57 11.50 33.10
C THR A 124 12.50 10.26 33.97
N ARG A 125 13.68 9.69 34.20
CA ARG A 125 13.99 8.86 35.35
C ARG A 125 13.39 9.54 36.58
N LYS A 126 12.31 8.97 37.13
CA LYS A 126 11.85 9.35 38.46
C LYS A 126 12.73 8.58 39.44
N ASP A 127 13.81 9.23 39.83
CA ASP A 127 14.57 8.86 41.01
C ASP A 127 13.77 9.37 42.20
N HIS A 128 13.02 8.49 42.85
CA HIS A 128 12.48 8.77 44.18
C HIS A 128 12.85 7.63 45.11
N ASN A 129 13.81 7.99 45.96
CA ASN A 129 14.22 7.43 47.25
C ASN A 129 13.09 6.75 48.05
#